data_AF-A0A0N5BJF3-F1
#
_entry.id   AF-A0A0N5BJF3-F1
#
_cell.length_a   1.000
_cell.length_b   1.000
_cell.length_c   1.000
_cell.angle_alpha   90.00
_cell.angle_beta   90.00
_cell.angle_gamma   90.00
#
_symmetry.space_group_name_H-M   'P 1'
#
loop_
_entity.id
_entity.type
_entity.pdbx_description
1 polymer ?
#
loop_
_entity_poly.entity_id
_entity_poly.type
_entity_poly.pdbx_seq_one_letter_code
_entity_poly.pdbx_strand_id
1 'polypeptide(L)'
;MKDNFVYDGIWQDRDICFDLESRLLRLIPGEILIEKIDNVEDTKGNNGDRGVLRITNIRLIWNASSMTRINLSIGFNSVNGVTTRIANSRVRGQAESLYLMAKNASTRFEFIFTCVNPSQTKLFTTVIGIHRAYETSKLYRELKMRGVLLTEGNLNLLPQENLIEKIDGVWNLSSEQGNLGIMILTNIRIVWYSSINVYYNVSIPYLQLQSSRIRDSKFGLALVLETSVQSGDYILGFRVDCIEKLENISKSIQVLHKAYVNKPIFGVQYKKDRPQTPQSAIENEEIIDEMKEIDEKPLRMDAFAAYFSDGVIKNVPVRPPVFSEELGVAIEQLKDGFTMEDLWNINVD
;
A
#
# COMPACT_ATOMS: atom_id res chain seq x y z
N MET A 1 10.11 -22.20 -9.34
CA MET A 1 10.91 -20.97 -9.60
C MET A 1 10.89 -20.17 -8.32
N LYS A 2 12.06 -19.81 -7.79
CA LYS A 2 12.14 -18.86 -6.66
C LYS A 2 11.90 -17.49 -7.27
N ASP A 3 10.65 -17.07 -7.36
CA ASP A 3 10.34 -15.69 -7.70
C ASP A 3 10.96 -14.83 -6.60
N ASN A 4 11.99 -14.08 -6.98
CA ASN A 4 12.52 -13.06 -6.10
C ASN A 4 11.34 -12.18 -5.70
N PHE A 5 11.15 -12.02 -4.41
CA PHE A 5 10.10 -11.17 -3.84
C PHE A 5 10.50 -9.71 -4.11
N VAL A 6 10.25 -9.30 -5.35
CA VAL A 6 10.41 -7.94 -5.88
C VAL A 6 9.10 -7.22 -5.57
N TYR A 7 9.16 -5.96 -5.14
CA TYR A 7 7.95 -5.18 -4.82
C TYR A 7 6.92 -5.13 -5.96
N ASP A 8 7.38 -5.24 -7.20
CA ASP A 8 6.50 -5.38 -8.36
C ASP A 8 5.49 -6.54 -8.25
N GLY A 9 5.81 -7.58 -7.47
CA GLY A 9 4.94 -8.72 -7.17
C GLY A 9 4.11 -8.59 -5.89
N ILE A 10 4.30 -7.54 -5.09
CA ILE A 10 3.48 -7.27 -3.90
C ILE A 10 2.26 -6.47 -4.34
N TRP A 11 1.12 -7.14 -4.36
CA TRP A 11 -0.18 -6.56 -4.68
C TRP A 11 -1.00 -6.28 -3.42
N GLN A 12 -0.65 -6.92 -2.30
CA GLN A 12 -1.44 -7.02 -1.09
C GLN A 12 -1.79 -5.66 -0.48
N ASP A 13 -0.87 -4.69 -0.50
CA ASP A 13 -1.09 -3.34 -0.01
C ASP A 13 -1.73 -2.41 -1.04
N ARG A 14 -1.78 -2.80 -2.33
CA ARG A 14 -2.14 -1.93 -3.45
C ARG A 14 -3.47 -2.24 -4.08
N ASP A 15 -3.79 -3.51 -4.22
CA ASP A 15 -4.92 -3.94 -5.03
C ASP A 15 -6.14 -4.24 -4.17
N ILE A 16 -7.29 -4.18 -4.85
CA ILE A 16 -8.58 -4.61 -4.33
C ILE A 16 -8.95 -5.86 -5.10
N CYS A 17 -9.09 -6.98 -4.39
CA CYS A 17 -9.38 -8.27 -4.98
C CYS A 17 -10.59 -8.92 -4.32
N PHE A 18 -11.32 -9.69 -5.13
CA PHE A 18 -12.55 -10.38 -4.76
C PHE A 18 -12.38 -11.87 -5.04
N ASP A 19 -13.00 -12.71 -4.22
CA ASP A 19 -13.13 -14.17 -4.40
C ASP A 19 -11.79 -14.86 -4.70
N LEU A 20 -10.76 -14.48 -3.95
CA LEU A 20 -9.41 -15.03 -4.10
C LEU A 20 -9.35 -16.49 -3.64
N GLU A 21 -8.44 -17.25 -4.26
CA GLU A 21 -8.04 -18.55 -3.74
C GLU A 21 -7.44 -18.43 -2.33
N SER A 22 -7.73 -19.38 -1.44
CA SER A 22 -7.30 -19.34 -0.03
C SER A 22 -5.79 -19.16 0.15
N ARG A 23 -4.96 -19.65 -0.78
CA ARG A 23 -3.50 -19.46 -0.75
C ARG A 23 -3.08 -17.99 -0.86
N LEU A 24 -3.84 -17.18 -1.58
CA LEU A 24 -3.59 -15.75 -1.78
C LEU A 24 -4.02 -14.91 -0.57
N LEU A 25 -4.83 -15.49 0.33
CA LEU A 25 -5.24 -14.87 1.60
C LEU A 25 -4.22 -15.09 2.73
N ARG A 26 -3.18 -15.90 2.50
CA ARG A 26 -2.09 -16.08 3.48
C ARG A 26 -1.30 -14.78 3.64
N LEU A 27 -0.72 -14.61 4.82
CA LEU A 27 0.12 -13.47 5.11
C LEU A 27 1.45 -13.61 4.37
N ILE A 28 1.88 -12.55 3.69
CA ILE A 28 3.20 -12.51 3.04
C ILE A 28 4.31 -12.22 4.07
N PRO A 29 5.59 -12.47 3.75
CA PRO A 29 6.69 -11.99 4.58
C PRO A 29 6.56 -10.51 4.93
N GLY A 30 6.70 -10.16 6.21
CA GLY A 30 6.55 -8.80 6.72
C GLY A 30 5.11 -8.36 7.00
N GLU A 31 4.12 -9.09 6.49
CA GLU A 31 2.72 -8.89 6.84
C GLU A 31 2.39 -9.57 8.17
N ILE A 32 1.67 -8.87 9.04
CA ILE A 32 1.28 -9.37 10.35
C ILE A 32 -0.21 -9.17 10.58
N LEU A 33 -0.86 -10.15 11.20
CA LEU A 33 -2.22 -10.00 11.70
C LEU A 33 -2.18 -9.15 12.98
N ILE A 34 -2.95 -8.06 12.98
CA ILE A 34 -3.07 -7.17 14.14
C ILE A 34 -4.34 -7.49 14.92
N GLU A 35 -5.41 -7.82 14.21
CA GLU A 35 -6.71 -8.11 14.81
C GLU A 35 -7.58 -8.98 13.92
N LYS A 36 -8.41 -9.79 14.57
CA LYS A 36 -9.44 -10.60 13.96
C LYS A 36 -10.77 -10.27 14.63
N ILE A 37 -11.80 -10.02 13.83
CA ILE A 37 -13.15 -9.74 14.29
C ILE A 37 -14.07 -10.78 13.65
N ASP A 38 -14.65 -11.64 14.48
CA ASP A 38 -15.65 -12.61 14.04
C ASP A 38 -17.03 -11.95 13.96
N ASN A 39 -17.93 -12.54 13.18
CA ASN A 39 -19.31 -12.06 13.00
C ASN A 39 -19.40 -10.62 12.48
N VAL A 40 -18.59 -10.31 11.45
CA VAL A 40 -18.67 -9.06 10.70
C VAL A 40 -19.43 -9.30 9.41
N GLU A 41 -20.50 -8.56 9.20
CA GLU A 41 -21.29 -8.57 7.97
C GLU A 41 -20.67 -7.62 6.93
N ASP A 42 -20.59 -8.05 5.67
CA ASP A 42 -20.36 -7.15 4.53
C ASP A 42 -21.71 -6.62 4.05
N THR A 43 -22.08 -5.47 4.57
CA THR A 43 -23.39 -4.84 4.36
C THR A 43 -23.55 -4.31 2.94
N LYS A 44 -22.45 -4.05 2.22
CA LYS A 44 -22.51 -3.51 0.86
C LYS A 44 -22.72 -4.62 -0.18
N GLY A 45 -21.80 -5.59 -0.26
CA GLY A 45 -21.82 -6.57 -1.34
C GLY A 45 -22.57 -7.86 -1.02
N ASN A 46 -22.47 -8.31 0.24
CA ASN A 46 -23.00 -9.59 0.72
C ASN A 46 -23.94 -9.40 1.91
N ASN A 47 -24.88 -8.45 1.79
CA ASN A 47 -25.81 -8.09 2.86
C ASN A 47 -26.61 -9.31 3.35
N GLY A 48 -26.51 -9.62 4.64
CA GLY A 48 -27.03 -10.82 5.29
C GLY A 48 -26.02 -11.93 5.55
N ASP A 49 -24.87 -11.96 4.86
CA ASP A 49 -23.81 -12.95 5.08
C ASP A 49 -22.82 -12.46 6.14
N ARG A 50 -22.63 -13.28 7.17
CA ARG A 50 -21.64 -13.03 8.23
C ARG A 50 -20.30 -13.62 7.82
N GLY A 51 -19.24 -12.94 8.23
CA GLY A 51 -17.88 -13.35 7.96
C GLY A 51 -16.92 -12.99 9.08
N VAL A 52 -15.64 -13.21 8.77
CA VAL A 52 -14.51 -12.86 9.62
C VAL A 52 -13.74 -11.73 8.94
N LEU A 53 -13.56 -10.61 9.65
CA LEU A 53 -12.70 -9.52 9.22
C LEU A 53 -11.32 -9.66 9.89
N ARG A 54 -10.29 -9.84 9.08
CA ARG A 54 -8.89 -9.85 9.49
C ARG A 54 -8.24 -8.52 9.12
N ILE A 55 -7.63 -7.89 10.11
CA ILE A 55 -6.96 -6.60 9.99
C ILE A 55 -5.47 -6.87 10.09
N THR A 56 -4.76 -6.65 8.98
CA THR A 56 -3.29 -6.78 8.93
C THR A 56 -2.64 -5.40 8.98
N ASN A 57 -1.31 -5.36 8.92
CA ASN A 57 -0.58 -4.11 8.81
C ASN A 57 -0.65 -3.45 7.41
N ILE A 58 -1.00 -4.18 6.35
CA ILE A 58 -0.97 -3.65 4.97
C ILE A 58 -2.32 -3.75 4.22
N ARG A 59 -3.24 -4.58 4.69
CA ARG A 59 -4.56 -4.78 4.07
C ARG A 59 -5.64 -5.24 5.04
N LEU A 60 -6.89 -5.13 4.60
CA LEU A 60 -8.03 -5.79 5.22
C LEU A 60 -8.41 -7.03 4.41
N ILE A 61 -8.76 -8.11 5.11
CA ILE A 61 -9.26 -9.34 4.50
C ILE A 61 -10.60 -9.67 5.15
N TRP A 62 -11.64 -9.80 4.35
CA TRP A 62 -12.93 -10.32 4.81
C TRP A 62 -13.23 -11.62 4.09
N ASN A 63 -13.74 -12.63 4.79
CA ASN A 63 -14.24 -13.84 4.16
C ASN A 63 -15.55 -14.26 4.82
N ALA A 64 -16.51 -14.70 4.01
CA ALA A 64 -17.77 -15.20 4.55
C ALA A 64 -17.53 -16.47 5.37
N SER A 65 -18.27 -16.61 6.47
CA SER A 65 -18.20 -17.79 7.36
C SER A 65 -18.95 -18.97 6.78
N SER A 66 -20.01 -18.71 6.02
CA SER A 66 -20.85 -19.73 5.38
C SER A 66 -20.28 -20.24 4.06
N MET A 67 -19.50 -19.43 3.35
CA MET A 67 -18.95 -19.76 2.03
C MET A 67 -17.59 -19.08 1.83
N THR A 68 -16.52 -19.75 2.21
CA THR A 68 -15.18 -19.16 2.32
C THR A 68 -14.57 -18.73 0.97
N ARG A 69 -15.11 -19.26 -0.13
CA ARG A 69 -14.80 -18.82 -1.49
C ARG A 69 -15.21 -17.37 -1.75
N ILE A 70 -16.20 -16.86 -1.02
CA ILE A 70 -16.59 -15.45 -1.05
C ILE A 70 -15.68 -14.69 -0.09
N ASN A 71 -14.78 -13.88 -0.64
CA ASN A 71 -13.84 -13.10 0.14
C ASN A 71 -13.40 -11.82 -0.55
N LEU A 72 -12.78 -10.94 0.24
CA LEU A 72 -12.35 -9.61 -0.14
C LEU A 72 -10.97 -9.37 0.43
N SER A 73 -10.11 -8.72 -0.35
CA SER A 73 -8.80 -8.24 0.08
C SER A 73 -8.64 -6.80 -0.37
N ILE A 74 -8.45 -5.88 0.58
CA ILE A 74 -8.42 -4.43 0.35
C ILE A 74 -7.08 -3.89 0.85
N GLY A 75 -6.14 -3.62 -0.07
CA GLY A 75 -4.84 -3.04 0.25
C GLY A 75 -4.95 -1.58 0.71
N PHE A 76 -4.24 -1.19 1.77
CA PHE A 76 -4.36 0.15 2.36
C PHE A 76 -3.92 1.29 1.44
N ASN A 77 -3.05 1.06 0.46
CA ASN A 77 -2.66 2.06 -0.53
C ASN A 77 -3.82 2.43 -1.47
N SER A 78 -4.78 1.52 -1.67
CA SER A 78 -6.00 1.82 -2.42
C SER A 78 -7.03 2.61 -1.62
N VAL A 79 -6.90 2.66 -0.29
CA VAL A 79 -7.91 3.25 0.61
C VAL A 79 -7.65 4.75 0.76
N ASN A 80 -8.61 5.56 0.32
CA ASN A 80 -8.55 7.03 0.42
C ASN A 80 -9.28 7.57 1.65
N GLY A 81 -10.20 6.79 2.25
CA GLY A 81 -10.95 7.23 3.41
C GLY A 81 -11.44 6.06 4.26
N VAL A 82 -11.29 6.20 5.57
CA VAL A 82 -11.81 5.27 6.58
C VAL A 82 -12.63 6.08 7.57
N THR A 83 -13.93 5.77 7.69
CA THR A 83 -14.82 6.44 8.63
C THR A 83 -15.78 5.44 9.26
N THR A 84 -16.38 5.83 10.38
CA THR A 84 -17.44 5.03 11.01
C THR A 84 -18.75 5.81 10.91
N ARG A 85 -19.82 5.15 10.45
CA ARG A 85 -21.16 5.75 10.31
C ARG A 85 -22.23 4.73 10.69
N ILE A 86 -23.44 5.20 10.96
CA ILE A 86 -24.58 4.31 11.17
C ILE A 86 -25.06 3.80 9.81
N ALA A 87 -25.10 2.48 9.63
CA ALA A 87 -25.64 1.82 8.45
C ALA A 87 -26.82 0.92 8.83
N ASN A 88 -27.68 0.60 7.87
CA ASN A 88 -28.76 -0.37 8.07
C ASN A 88 -28.30 -1.76 7.62
N SER A 89 -27.95 -2.61 8.58
CA SER A 89 -27.59 -4.01 8.37
C SER A 89 -28.84 -4.88 8.34
N ARG A 90 -28.85 -5.94 7.50
CA ARG A 90 -29.97 -6.89 7.50
C ARG A 90 -30.00 -7.75 8.75
N VAL A 91 -28.83 -8.04 9.31
CA VAL A 91 -28.68 -8.88 10.50
C VAL A 91 -29.00 -8.12 11.79
N ARG A 92 -28.74 -6.80 11.84
CA ARG A 92 -28.76 -6.01 13.08
C ARG A 92 -29.68 -4.78 13.03
N GLY A 93 -30.15 -4.35 11.86
CA GLY A 93 -30.83 -3.07 11.68
C GLY A 93 -29.83 -1.91 11.72
N GLN A 94 -30.22 -0.76 12.29
CA GLN A 94 -29.33 0.39 12.38
C GLN A 94 -28.17 0.15 13.36
N ALA A 95 -26.95 0.15 12.84
CA ALA A 95 -25.75 -0.14 13.59
C ALA A 95 -24.54 0.66 13.11
N GLU A 96 -23.67 1.01 14.05
CA GLU A 96 -22.35 1.56 13.76
C GLU A 96 -21.56 0.59 12.88
N SER A 97 -21.08 1.09 11.74
CA SER A 97 -20.46 0.33 10.67
C SER A 97 -19.23 1.06 10.14
N LEU A 98 -18.22 0.30 9.75
CA LEU A 98 -16.99 0.77 9.13
C LEU A 98 -17.24 1.04 7.64
N TYR A 99 -16.95 2.26 7.20
CA TYR A 99 -17.00 2.69 5.81
C TYR A 99 -15.59 2.88 5.28
N LEU A 100 -15.28 2.20 4.19
CA LEU A 100 -14.03 2.34 3.46
C LEU A 100 -14.32 2.86 2.06
N MET A 101 -13.71 3.99 1.73
CA MET A 101 -13.64 4.52 0.38
C MET A 101 -12.29 4.16 -0.21
N ALA A 102 -12.29 3.41 -1.29
CA ALA A 102 -11.08 2.99 -1.97
C ALA A 102 -11.15 3.31 -3.45
N LYS A 103 -9.99 3.44 -4.08
CA LYS A 103 -9.86 3.70 -5.51
C LYS A 103 -8.83 2.75 -6.07
N ASN A 104 -9.20 2.05 -7.14
CA ASN A 104 -8.28 1.29 -7.96
C ASN A 104 -8.34 1.83 -9.39
N ALA A 105 -7.21 2.31 -9.92
CA ALA A 105 -7.14 3.04 -11.19
C ALA A 105 -8.18 4.18 -11.29
N SER A 106 -9.14 4.08 -12.20
CA SER A 106 -10.24 5.06 -12.37
C SER A 106 -11.51 4.70 -11.58
N THR A 107 -11.57 3.52 -10.98
CA THR A 107 -12.77 2.99 -10.34
C THR A 107 -12.78 3.27 -8.84
N ARG A 108 -13.91 3.76 -8.34
CA ARG A 108 -14.14 4.03 -6.92
C ARG A 108 -15.02 2.94 -6.31
N PHE A 109 -14.57 2.43 -5.17
CA PHE A 109 -15.23 1.41 -4.41
C PHE A 109 -15.63 1.94 -3.03
N GLU A 110 -16.78 1.48 -2.56
CA GLU A 110 -17.27 1.67 -1.21
C GLU A 110 -17.46 0.28 -0.57
N PHE A 111 -16.91 0.10 0.63
CA PHE A 111 -17.13 -1.09 1.44
C PHE A 111 -17.74 -0.70 2.78
N ILE A 112 -18.71 -1.50 3.23
CA ILE A 112 -19.43 -1.25 4.48
C ILE A 112 -19.40 -2.54 5.29
N PHE A 113 -18.74 -2.49 6.46
CA PHE A 113 -18.66 -3.62 7.38
C PHE A 113 -19.41 -3.33 8.67
N THR A 114 -20.32 -4.22 9.07
CA THR A 114 -21.12 -4.07 10.28
C THR A 114 -20.83 -5.20 11.25
N CYS A 115 -20.39 -4.87 12.48
CA CYS A 115 -20.26 -5.86 13.53
C CYS A 115 -21.64 -6.28 14.05
N VAL A 116 -21.89 -7.59 14.13
CA VAL A 116 -23.11 -8.11 14.75
C VAL A 116 -23.11 -7.80 16.26
N ASN A 117 -21.95 -7.84 16.92
CA ASN A 117 -21.82 -7.49 18.33
C ASN A 117 -21.45 -5.99 18.51
N PRO A 118 -22.30 -5.17 19.16
CA PRO A 118 -22.01 -3.76 19.44
C PRO A 118 -20.71 -3.54 20.24
N SER A 119 -20.31 -4.47 21.10
CA SER A 119 -19.11 -4.30 21.93
C SER A 119 -17.81 -4.32 21.12
N GLN A 120 -17.85 -4.90 19.91
CA GLN A 120 -16.72 -5.03 18.99
C GLN A 120 -16.59 -3.85 18.02
N THR A 121 -17.52 -2.89 17.98
CA THR A 121 -17.40 -1.73 17.05
C THR A 121 -16.22 -0.84 17.39
N LYS A 122 -15.75 -0.87 18.65
CA LYS A 122 -14.49 -0.22 19.07
C LYS A 122 -13.28 -0.70 18.26
N LEU A 123 -13.31 -1.91 17.71
CA LEU A 123 -12.23 -2.47 16.88
C LEU A 123 -12.14 -1.80 15.50
N PHE A 124 -13.16 -1.05 15.07
CA PHE A 124 -13.05 -0.20 13.87
C PHE A 124 -12.09 0.99 14.08
N THR A 125 -11.90 1.44 15.32
CA THR A 125 -10.86 2.45 15.63
C THR A 125 -9.46 1.92 15.35
N THR A 126 -9.26 0.60 15.45
CA THR A 126 -8.00 -0.05 15.09
C THR A 126 -7.73 0.03 13.60
N VAL A 127 -8.74 -0.16 12.74
CA VAL A 127 -8.60 0.03 11.28
C VAL A 127 -8.17 1.46 10.96
N ILE A 128 -8.83 2.47 11.56
CA ILE A 128 -8.48 3.89 11.36
C ILE A 128 -7.04 4.17 11.79
N GLY A 129 -6.65 3.67 12.98
CA GLY A 129 -5.30 3.86 13.50
C GLY A 129 -4.22 3.22 12.64
N ILE A 130 -4.48 2.01 12.13
CA ILE A 130 -3.56 1.29 11.24
C ILE A 130 -3.46 1.98 9.88
N HIS A 131 -4.58 2.39 9.27
CA HIS A 131 -4.57 3.11 7.99
C HIS A 131 -3.79 4.43 8.11
N ARG A 132 -3.97 5.16 9.23
CA ARG A 132 -3.14 6.35 9.51
C ARG A 132 -1.67 6.01 9.65
N ALA A 133 -1.33 4.97 10.41
CA ALA A 133 0.05 4.52 10.58
C ALA A 133 0.67 4.10 9.23
N TYR A 134 -0.11 3.43 8.38
CA TYR A 134 0.23 3.14 7.00
C TYR A 134 0.56 4.45 6.27
N GLU A 135 -0.36 5.39 6.14
CA GLU A 135 -0.13 6.65 5.41
C GLU A 135 1.09 7.45 5.90
N THR A 136 1.35 7.49 7.21
CA THR A 136 2.48 8.23 7.78
C THR A 136 3.85 7.54 7.64
N SER A 137 3.88 6.25 7.27
CA SER A 137 5.09 5.45 7.17
C SER A 137 5.54 5.19 5.72
N LYS A 138 5.10 6.00 4.76
CA LYS A 138 5.41 5.81 3.33
C LYS A 138 6.90 5.74 3.03
N LEU A 139 7.75 6.43 3.78
CA LEU A 139 9.20 6.46 3.54
C LEU A 139 9.92 5.09 3.70
N TYR A 140 9.25 4.10 4.29
CA TYR A 140 9.74 2.71 4.38
C TYR A 140 9.57 1.94 3.06
N ARG A 141 8.69 2.41 2.18
CA ARG A 141 8.21 1.67 1.02
C ARG A 141 8.11 2.48 -0.24
N GLU A 142 8.13 3.81 -0.20
CA GLU A 142 8.09 4.67 -1.38
C GLU A 142 9.46 5.32 -1.62
N LEU A 143 9.89 5.32 -2.88
CA LEU A 143 11.07 6.07 -3.31
C LEU A 143 10.80 7.57 -3.13
N LYS A 144 11.74 8.28 -2.49
CA LYS A 144 11.63 9.72 -2.25
C LYS A 144 12.80 10.46 -2.86
N MET A 145 12.51 11.33 -3.83
CA MET A 145 13.45 12.32 -4.34
C MET A 145 13.24 13.64 -3.61
N ARG A 146 14.34 14.36 -3.33
CA ARG A 146 14.31 15.72 -2.76
C ARG A 146 13.49 15.82 -1.47
N GLY A 147 13.63 14.84 -0.59
CA GLY A 147 12.95 14.80 0.70
C GLY A 147 13.70 15.60 1.78
N VAL A 148 12.99 15.92 2.87
CA VAL A 148 13.64 16.42 4.09
C VAL A 148 14.13 15.22 4.89
N LEU A 149 15.33 14.76 4.57
CA LEU A 149 15.90 13.54 5.15
C LEU A 149 16.88 13.80 6.28
N LEU A 150 17.39 15.03 6.42
CA LEU A 150 18.46 15.35 7.37
C LEU A 150 18.02 16.44 8.34
N THR A 151 18.50 16.31 9.59
CA THR A 151 18.44 17.36 10.62
C THR A 151 19.84 17.51 11.20
N GLU A 152 20.36 18.73 11.27
CA GLU A 152 21.69 19.01 11.82
C GLU A 152 22.84 18.17 11.19
N GLY A 153 22.72 17.86 9.89
CA GLY A 153 23.71 17.08 9.15
C GLY A 153 23.66 15.56 9.36
N ASN A 154 22.73 15.07 10.19
CA ASN A 154 22.50 13.65 10.41
C ASN A 154 21.24 13.18 9.69
N LEU A 155 21.23 11.91 9.26
CA LEU A 155 20.05 11.29 8.68
C LEU A 155 18.96 11.12 9.75
N ASN A 156 17.75 11.56 9.45
CA ASN A 156 16.56 11.31 10.25
C ASN A 156 16.19 9.83 10.12
N LEU A 157 16.68 9.02 11.07
CA LEU A 157 16.36 7.60 11.14
C LEU A 157 14.88 7.40 11.45
N LEU A 158 14.24 6.54 10.67
CA LEU A 158 12.88 6.10 10.90
C LEU A 158 12.84 5.14 12.12
N PRO A 159 11.69 4.97 12.78
CA PRO A 159 11.53 3.91 13.77
C PRO A 159 11.97 2.53 13.24
N GLN A 160 12.73 1.74 14.01
CA GLN A 160 13.32 0.45 13.57
C GLN A 160 14.36 0.56 12.43
N GLU A 161 14.73 1.77 12.01
CA GLU A 161 15.84 2.02 11.09
C GLU A 161 17.15 2.14 11.87
N ASN A 162 18.14 1.36 11.47
CA ASN A 162 19.48 1.39 12.01
C ASN A 162 20.44 1.77 10.88
N LEU A 163 21.33 2.71 11.16
CA LEU A 163 22.46 3.03 10.31
C LEU A 163 23.42 1.83 10.26
N ILE A 164 23.80 1.40 9.05
CA ILE A 164 24.73 0.29 8.84
C ILE A 164 26.07 0.83 8.37
N GLU A 165 26.05 1.67 7.35
CA GLU A 165 27.27 2.21 6.76
C GLU A 165 27.05 3.65 6.27
N LYS A 166 28.06 4.50 6.45
CA LYS A 166 28.12 5.84 5.88
C LYS A 166 29.37 5.92 5.00
N ILE A 167 29.16 6.30 3.75
CA ILE A 167 30.18 6.31 2.70
C ILE A 167 30.26 7.72 2.13
N ASP A 168 31.36 8.40 2.40
CA ASP A 168 31.66 9.70 1.81
C ASP A 168 32.27 9.55 0.41
N GLY A 169 32.18 10.60 -0.40
CA GLY A 169 32.84 10.65 -1.70
C GLY A 169 32.08 9.91 -2.82
N VAL A 170 30.76 9.75 -2.67
CA VAL A 170 29.93 9.05 -3.65
C VAL A 170 29.33 10.06 -4.62
N TRP A 171 29.75 9.98 -5.88
CA TRP A 171 29.26 10.84 -6.95
C TRP A 171 27.96 10.31 -7.53
N ASN A 172 26.93 11.15 -7.60
CA ASN A 172 25.74 10.85 -8.40
C ASN A 172 25.97 11.25 -9.86
N LEU A 173 25.66 10.33 -10.78
CA LEU A 173 25.90 10.47 -12.23
C LEU A 173 24.65 10.89 -13.02
N SER A 174 23.59 11.34 -12.35
CA SER A 174 22.32 11.72 -13.01
C SER A 174 22.37 13.11 -13.64
N SER A 175 23.42 13.90 -13.35
CA SER A 175 23.68 15.22 -13.93
C SER A 175 24.94 15.21 -14.80
N GLU A 176 25.03 16.15 -15.75
CA GLU A 176 26.15 16.23 -16.71
C GLU A 176 27.53 16.42 -16.03
N GLN A 177 27.56 17.15 -14.92
CA GLN A 177 28.80 17.45 -14.18
C GLN A 177 29.04 16.48 -13.01
N GLY A 178 28.08 15.59 -12.71
CA GLY A 178 28.06 14.78 -11.50
C GLY A 178 27.90 15.62 -10.23
N ASN A 179 27.37 15.03 -9.16
CA ASN A 179 27.29 15.69 -7.85
C ASN A 179 28.00 14.85 -6.80
N LEU A 180 28.96 15.44 -6.09
CA LEU A 180 29.63 14.80 -4.96
C LEU A 180 28.68 14.75 -3.76
N GLY A 181 28.62 13.60 -3.11
CA GLY A 181 27.73 13.39 -1.98
C GLY A 181 28.17 12.28 -1.04
N ILE A 182 27.24 11.94 -0.17
CA ILE A 182 27.38 10.92 0.86
C ILE A 182 26.28 9.89 0.64
N MET A 183 26.65 8.62 0.63
CA MET A 183 25.72 7.50 0.63
C MET A 183 25.62 6.90 2.03
N ILE A 184 24.40 6.64 2.46
CA ILE A 184 24.08 5.99 3.73
C ILE A 184 23.31 4.72 3.42
N LEU A 185 23.80 3.60 3.96
CA LEU A 185 23.12 2.33 3.95
C LEU A 185 22.48 2.11 5.33
N THR A 186 21.17 1.88 5.35
CA THR A 186 20.45 1.44 6.54
C THR A 186 19.97 0.01 6.35
N ASN A 187 19.24 -0.54 7.32
CA ASN A 187 18.54 -1.82 7.18
C ASN A 187 17.21 -1.70 6.39
N ILE A 188 16.75 -0.49 6.05
CA ILE A 188 15.45 -0.26 5.40
C ILE A 188 15.60 0.33 4.00
N ARG A 189 16.57 1.24 3.82
CA ARG A 189 16.72 2.01 2.59
C ARG A 189 18.17 2.43 2.37
N ILE A 190 18.44 2.78 1.12
CA ILE A 190 19.66 3.45 0.69
C ILE A 190 19.34 4.94 0.59
N VAL A 191 20.16 5.79 1.18
CA VAL A 191 20.02 7.24 1.05
C VAL A 191 21.27 7.79 0.40
N TRP A 192 21.13 8.70 -0.55
CA TRP A 192 22.22 9.51 -1.04
C TRP A 192 21.81 10.98 -1.00
N TYR A 193 22.72 11.86 -0.59
CA TYR A 193 22.51 13.31 -0.63
C TYR A 193 23.79 14.02 -1.04
N SER A 194 23.66 15.15 -1.73
CA SER A 194 24.83 15.93 -2.16
C SER A 194 25.43 16.73 -1.01
N SER A 195 26.76 16.87 -1.01
CA SER A 195 27.50 17.58 0.04
C SER A 195 27.35 19.09 -0.05
N ILE A 196 27.03 19.62 -1.23
CA ILE A 196 26.85 21.07 -1.47
C ILE A 196 25.40 21.46 -1.17
N ASN A 197 24.44 20.68 -1.68
CA ASN A 197 23.02 20.90 -1.47
C ASN A 197 22.36 19.62 -0.97
N VAL A 198 22.10 19.57 0.34
CA VAL A 198 21.51 18.40 1.00
C VAL A 198 20.08 18.11 0.54
N TYR A 199 19.36 19.08 -0.04
CA TYR A 199 18.04 18.87 -0.63
C TYR A 199 18.10 18.16 -1.98
N TYR A 200 19.28 18.10 -2.61
CA TYR A 200 19.51 17.21 -3.74
C TYR A 200 19.87 15.82 -3.18
N ASN A 201 18.82 15.05 -2.92
CA ASN A 201 18.92 13.72 -2.31
C ASN A 201 17.91 12.74 -2.91
N VAL A 202 18.16 11.46 -2.64
CA VAL A 202 17.29 10.33 -2.94
C VAL A 202 17.29 9.35 -1.79
N SER A 203 16.11 8.81 -1.47
CA SER A 203 15.92 7.69 -0.55
C SER A 203 15.23 6.55 -1.30
N ILE A 204 15.90 5.41 -1.34
CA ILE A 204 15.50 4.20 -2.08
C ILE A 204 15.28 3.08 -1.06
N PRO A 205 14.03 2.78 -0.68
CA PRO A 205 13.74 1.60 0.13
C PRO A 205 14.23 0.33 -0.56
N TYR A 206 14.78 -0.63 0.19
CA TYR A 206 15.14 -1.93 -0.40
C TYR A 206 13.96 -2.63 -1.01
N LEU A 207 12.75 -2.37 -0.50
CA LEU A 207 11.51 -2.81 -1.11
C LEU A 207 11.45 -2.41 -2.59
N GLN A 208 11.82 -1.17 -2.92
CA GLN A 208 11.79 -0.64 -4.29
C GLN A 208 13.03 -1.00 -5.12
N LEU A 209 14.04 -1.65 -4.54
CA LEU A 209 15.27 -1.97 -5.23
C LEU A 209 15.09 -3.23 -6.08
N GLN A 210 15.12 -3.11 -7.40
CA GLN A 210 15.04 -4.25 -8.29
C GLN A 210 16.42 -4.93 -8.45
N SER A 211 17.47 -4.12 -8.67
CA SER A 211 18.81 -4.64 -8.85
C SER A 211 19.90 -3.64 -8.45
N SER A 212 21.04 -4.18 -8.02
CA SER A 212 22.26 -3.43 -7.70
C SER A 212 23.44 -4.12 -8.38
N ARG A 213 24.04 -3.44 -9.35
CA ARG A 213 25.10 -4.00 -10.21
C ARG A 213 26.17 -2.96 -10.48
N ILE A 214 27.37 -3.42 -10.78
CA ILE A 214 28.42 -2.54 -11.32
C ILE A 214 28.36 -2.62 -12.84
N ARG A 215 28.36 -1.47 -13.52
CA ARG A 215 28.38 -1.36 -14.98
C ARG A 215 29.38 -0.30 -15.42
N ASP A 216 29.83 -0.41 -16.67
CA ASP A 216 30.60 0.64 -17.32
C ASP A 216 29.75 1.89 -17.57
N SER A 217 30.34 3.06 -17.35
CA SER A 217 29.76 4.37 -17.66
C SER A 217 30.78 5.23 -18.40
N LYS A 218 30.34 6.39 -18.91
CA LYS A 218 31.23 7.40 -19.51
C LYS A 218 32.34 7.86 -18.54
N PHE A 219 32.14 7.67 -17.24
CA PHE A 219 33.04 8.12 -16.17
C PHE A 219 33.78 6.96 -15.48
N GLY A 220 33.82 5.77 -16.10
CA GLY A 220 34.39 4.54 -15.53
C GLY A 220 33.32 3.64 -14.91
N LEU A 221 33.75 2.67 -14.11
CA LEU A 221 32.85 1.76 -13.40
C LEU A 221 31.93 2.51 -12.43
N ALA A 222 30.64 2.19 -12.47
CA ALA A 222 29.64 2.81 -11.63
C ALA A 222 28.71 1.75 -11.01
N LEU A 223 28.30 2.00 -9.77
CA LEU A 223 27.20 1.31 -9.13
C LEU A 223 25.89 1.81 -9.74
N VAL A 224 25.12 0.89 -10.32
CA VAL A 224 23.82 1.16 -10.90
C VAL A 224 22.76 0.51 -10.01
N LEU A 225 21.85 1.34 -9.51
CA LEU A 225 20.66 0.92 -8.77
C LEU A 225 19.45 1.07 -9.69
N GLU A 226 18.80 -0.05 -9.97
CA GLU A 226 17.54 -0.11 -10.73
C GLU A 226 16.40 -0.27 -9.74
N THR A 227 15.35 0.53 -9.91
CA THR A 227 14.19 0.56 -9.02
C THR A 227 12.97 -0.07 -9.67
N SER A 228 11.99 -0.47 -8.87
CA SER A 228 10.78 -1.15 -9.34
C SER A 228 10.02 -0.31 -10.38
N VAL A 229 9.27 -0.99 -11.26
CA VAL A 229 8.40 -0.31 -12.24
C VAL A 229 7.36 0.54 -11.53
N GLN A 230 6.86 0.06 -10.39
CA GLN A 230 5.88 0.78 -9.58
C GLN A 230 6.42 2.11 -9.02
N SER A 231 7.73 2.21 -8.80
CA SER A 231 8.38 3.45 -8.38
C SER A 231 8.77 4.37 -9.54
N GLY A 232 8.59 3.94 -10.80
CA GLY A 232 8.90 4.72 -12.00
C GLY A 232 10.12 4.23 -12.78
N ASP A 233 10.66 3.05 -12.48
CA ASP A 233 11.78 2.42 -13.21
C ASP A 233 13.02 3.34 -13.32
N TYR A 234 13.38 3.98 -12.20
CA TYR A 234 14.56 4.83 -12.14
C TYR A 234 15.84 3.98 -12.22
N ILE A 235 16.79 4.46 -13.02
CA ILE A 235 18.15 3.97 -13.10
C ILE A 235 19.07 5.02 -12.49
N LEU A 236 19.63 4.71 -11.31
CA LEU A 236 20.44 5.65 -10.54
C LEU A 236 21.90 5.19 -10.56
N GLY A 237 22.76 6.01 -11.17
CA GLY A 237 24.20 5.75 -11.29
C GLY A 237 25.01 6.47 -10.22
N PHE A 238 25.91 5.75 -9.58
CA PHE A 238 26.82 6.25 -8.56
C PHE A 238 28.26 5.83 -8.84
N ARG A 239 29.19 6.78 -8.80
CA ARG A 239 30.63 6.51 -8.93
C ARG A 239 31.32 6.68 -7.59
N VAL A 240 32.29 5.81 -7.34
CA VAL A 240 33.24 5.90 -6.23
C VAL A 240 34.63 5.69 -6.83
N ASP A 241 35.61 6.51 -6.45
CA ASP A 241 36.94 6.50 -7.08
C ASP A 241 37.75 5.22 -6.79
N CYS A 242 37.54 4.61 -5.62
CA CYS A 242 38.20 3.36 -5.25
C CYS A 242 37.32 2.16 -5.68
N ILE A 243 37.84 1.34 -6.60
CA ILE A 243 37.13 0.17 -7.15
C ILE A 243 36.82 -0.86 -6.05
N GLU A 244 37.76 -1.12 -5.13
CA GLU A 244 37.53 -2.04 -4.01
C GLU A 244 36.37 -1.55 -3.12
N LYS A 245 36.30 -0.24 -2.85
CA LYS A 245 35.15 0.34 -2.13
C LYS A 245 33.85 0.18 -2.92
N LEU A 246 33.88 0.43 -4.22
CA LEU A 246 32.71 0.26 -5.09
C LEU A 246 32.16 -1.18 -5.04
N GLU A 247 33.05 -2.17 -5.11
CA GLU A 247 32.69 -3.58 -4.99
C GLU A 247 32.12 -3.92 -3.61
N ASN A 248 32.72 -3.40 -2.55
CA ASN A 248 32.25 -3.62 -1.18
C ASN A 248 30.85 -3.02 -0.97
N ILE A 249 30.61 -1.80 -1.45
CA ILE A 249 29.30 -1.14 -1.37
C ILE A 249 28.24 -1.95 -2.13
N SER A 250 28.56 -2.42 -3.34
CA SER A 250 27.64 -3.26 -4.13
C SER A 250 27.30 -4.56 -3.41
N LYS A 251 28.31 -5.24 -2.83
CA LYS A 251 28.12 -6.47 -2.03
C LYS A 251 27.27 -6.19 -0.79
N SER A 252 27.55 -5.11 -0.04
CA SER A 252 26.77 -4.69 1.13
C SER A 252 25.30 -4.47 0.77
N ILE A 253 25.03 -3.69 -0.29
CA ILE A 253 23.66 -3.45 -0.77
C ILE A 253 22.95 -4.75 -1.14
N GLN A 254 23.62 -5.67 -1.84
CA GLN A 254 23.03 -6.95 -2.22
C GLN A 254 22.70 -7.84 -1.01
N VAL A 255 23.57 -7.86 0.00
CA VAL A 255 23.33 -8.60 1.25
C VAL A 255 22.16 -7.99 2.02
N LEU A 256 22.14 -6.66 2.17
CA LEU A 256 21.07 -5.95 2.87
C LEU A 256 19.72 -6.11 2.16
N HIS A 257 19.71 -6.00 0.84
CA HIS A 257 18.52 -6.24 0.04
C HIS A 257 17.98 -7.66 0.22
N LYS A 258 18.84 -8.69 0.13
CA LYS A 258 18.44 -10.09 0.37
C LYS A 258 17.91 -10.30 1.79
N ALA A 259 18.55 -9.70 2.79
CA ALA A 259 18.10 -9.78 4.18
C ALA A 259 16.74 -9.11 4.37
N TYR A 260 16.54 -7.93 3.78
CA TYR A 260 15.28 -7.19 3.83
C TYR A 260 14.13 -7.97 3.18
N VAL A 261 14.36 -8.55 2.00
CA VAL A 261 13.35 -9.31 1.26
C VAL A 261 12.83 -10.54 2.01
N ASN A 262 13.67 -11.18 2.85
CA ASN A 262 13.23 -12.30 3.68
C ASN A 262 12.23 -11.90 4.77
N LYS A 263 12.32 -10.67 5.28
CA LYS A 263 11.41 -10.14 6.30
C LYS A 263 11.25 -8.62 6.15
N PRO A 264 10.45 -8.16 5.17
CA PRO A 264 10.25 -6.75 4.90
C PRO A 264 9.70 -5.99 6.10
N ILE A 265 10.16 -4.75 6.27
CA ILE A 265 9.63 -3.82 7.26
C ILE A 265 8.82 -2.76 6.52
N PHE A 266 7.49 -2.88 6.56
CA PHE A 266 6.57 -1.94 5.89
C PHE A 266 6.40 -0.59 6.62
N GLY A 267 6.94 -0.46 7.83
CA GLY A 267 6.91 0.76 8.65
C GLY A 267 5.63 1.00 9.43
N VAL A 268 4.62 0.14 9.26
CA VAL A 268 3.32 0.28 9.91
C VAL A 268 3.41 -0.21 11.35
N GLN A 269 3.37 0.75 12.28
CA GLN A 269 3.44 0.47 13.71
C GLN A 269 2.12 0.83 14.37
N TYR A 270 1.53 -0.16 15.04
CA TYR A 270 0.32 0.03 15.81
C TYR A 270 0.48 -0.66 17.17
N LYS A 271 0.43 0.12 18.25
CA LYS A 271 0.42 -0.40 19.61
C LYS A 271 -1.02 -0.34 20.14
N LYS A 272 -1.57 -1.49 20.54
CA LYS A 272 -2.84 -1.54 21.26
C LYS A 272 -2.62 -1.04 22.70
N ASP A 273 -3.59 -0.28 23.22
CA ASP A 273 -3.60 0.13 24.63
C ASP A 273 -3.90 -1.03 25.60
N ARG A 274 -4.23 -2.22 25.09
CA ARG A 274 -4.36 -3.46 25.88
C ARG A 274 -3.62 -4.62 25.22
N PRO A 275 -2.74 -5.33 25.93
CA PRO A 275 -2.16 -6.56 25.41
C PRO A 275 -3.26 -7.65 25.39
N GLN A 276 -3.60 -8.12 24.20
CA GLN A 276 -4.18 -9.46 24.05
C GLN A 276 -3.03 -10.46 23.92
N THR A 277 -3.24 -11.67 24.43
CA THR A 277 -2.30 -12.79 24.38
C THR A 277 -1.77 -12.97 22.95
N PRO A 278 -0.46 -13.18 22.74
CA PRO A 278 0.09 -13.40 21.42
C PRO A 278 -0.48 -14.71 20.86
N GLN A 279 -1.43 -14.60 19.91
CA GLN A 279 -1.83 -15.75 19.12
C GLN A 279 -0.65 -16.14 18.22
N SER A 280 -0.11 -17.32 18.49
CA SER A 280 1.07 -17.84 17.82
C SER A 280 0.77 -18.12 16.34
N ALA A 281 1.81 -18.07 15.50
CA ALA A 281 1.71 -18.37 14.07
C ALA A 281 1.14 -19.79 13.78
N ILE A 282 1.16 -20.69 14.77
CA ILE A 282 0.78 -22.10 14.68
C ILE A 282 -0.75 -22.27 14.56
N GLU A 283 -1.55 -21.41 15.20
CA GLU A 283 -3.03 -21.43 15.03
C GLU A 283 -3.46 -21.12 13.58
N ASN A 284 -2.59 -20.51 12.76
CA ASN A 284 -2.93 -20.09 11.40
C ASN A 284 -2.80 -21.18 10.34
N GLU A 285 -2.00 -22.24 10.58
CA GLU A 285 -1.94 -23.38 9.67
C GLU A 285 -3.14 -24.33 9.86
N GLU A 286 -3.60 -24.49 11.11
CA GLU A 286 -4.73 -25.38 11.44
C GLU A 286 -6.08 -24.85 10.94
N ILE A 287 -6.31 -23.52 10.92
CA ILE A 287 -7.61 -22.94 10.51
C ILE A 287 -7.88 -23.09 8.99
N ILE A 288 -6.84 -23.23 8.16
CA ILE A 288 -7.01 -23.30 6.70
C ILE A 288 -7.23 -24.75 6.22
N ASP A 289 -6.70 -25.75 6.93
CA ASP A 289 -6.80 -27.16 6.51
C ASP A 289 -8.17 -27.80 6.78
N GLU A 290 -8.99 -27.24 7.68
CA GLU A 290 -10.38 -27.67 7.87
C GLU A 290 -11.35 -27.18 6.75
N MET A 291 -10.90 -26.32 5.83
CA MET A 291 -11.75 -25.64 4.84
C MET A 291 -11.94 -26.40 3.52
N LYS A 292 -12.25 -27.71 3.58
CA LYS A 292 -12.72 -28.48 2.40
C LYS A 292 -14.19 -28.85 2.55
N GLU A 293 -15.08 -27.86 2.53
CA GLU A 293 -16.50 -28.11 2.27
C GLU A 293 -16.83 -27.81 0.80
N ILE A 294 -17.54 -28.76 0.19
CA ILE A 294 -18.03 -28.66 -1.19
C ILE A 294 -19.26 -27.76 -1.15
N ASP A 295 -19.07 -26.50 -1.53
CA ASP A 295 -20.10 -25.47 -1.48
C ASP A 295 -20.98 -25.47 -2.76
N GLU A 296 -22.31 -25.55 -2.60
CA GLU A 296 -23.30 -25.70 -3.70
C GLU A 296 -23.86 -24.36 -4.26
N LYS A 297 -23.48 -23.20 -3.70
CA LYS A 297 -23.99 -21.91 -4.19
C LYS A 297 -23.26 -21.44 -5.46
N PRO A 298 -23.99 -20.95 -6.49
CA PRO A 298 -23.36 -20.39 -7.69
C PRO A 298 -22.63 -19.07 -7.38
N LEU A 299 -21.39 -18.94 -7.88
CA LEU A 299 -20.61 -17.70 -7.83
C LEU A 299 -21.33 -16.59 -8.60
N ARG A 300 -21.31 -15.36 -8.05
CA ARG A 300 -21.74 -14.17 -8.81
C ARG A 300 -20.68 -13.83 -9.85
N MET A 301 -21.06 -13.74 -11.12
CA MET A 301 -20.15 -13.39 -12.23
C MET A 301 -19.50 -11.99 -12.07
N ASP A 302 -20.15 -11.05 -11.36
CA ASP A 302 -19.69 -9.66 -11.22
C ASP A 302 -19.64 -9.20 -9.74
N ALA A 303 -18.88 -9.90 -8.89
CA ALA A 303 -18.79 -9.61 -7.45
C ALA A 303 -18.41 -8.13 -7.14
N PHE A 304 -17.50 -7.55 -7.92
CA PHE A 304 -17.01 -6.18 -7.73
C PHE A 304 -18.05 -5.08 -8.01
N ALA A 305 -19.04 -5.34 -8.87
CA ALA A 305 -20.02 -4.32 -9.28
C ALA A 305 -20.93 -3.86 -8.12
N ALA A 306 -21.12 -4.73 -7.12
CA ALA A 306 -21.89 -4.40 -5.92
C ALA A 306 -21.24 -3.31 -5.05
N TYR A 307 -19.93 -3.07 -5.25
CA TYR A 307 -19.14 -2.18 -4.41
C TYR A 307 -18.87 -0.81 -5.05
N PHE A 308 -19.41 -0.49 -6.22
CA PHE A 308 -19.21 0.83 -6.81
C PHE A 308 -19.84 1.94 -5.95
N SER A 309 -19.08 3.03 -5.75
CA SER A 309 -19.55 4.20 -4.97
C SER A 309 -20.67 4.95 -5.69
N ASP A 310 -20.62 4.98 -7.02
CA ASP A 310 -21.50 5.81 -7.85
C ASP A 310 -22.72 5.02 -8.38
N GLY A 311 -22.96 3.82 -7.84
CA GLY A 311 -23.96 2.87 -8.36
C GLY A 311 -23.47 2.07 -9.58
N VAL A 312 -24.33 1.24 -10.17
CA VAL A 312 -24.02 0.43 -11.38
C VAL A 312 -24.01 1.32 -12.63
N ILE A 313 -23.22 2.40 -12.62
CA ILE A 313 -22.96 3.20 -13.81
C ILE A 313 -21.84 2.49 -14.56
N LYS A 314 -22.24 1.52 -15.40
CA LYS A 314 -21.34 0.86 -16.34
C LYS A 314 -20.69 1.92 -17.23
N ASN A 315 -19.36 1.92 -17.28
CA ASN A 315 -18.56 2.43 -18.40
C ASN A 315 -18.87 3.86 -18.86
N VAL A 316 -19.07 4.82 -17.97
CA VAL A 316 -18.88 6.22 -18.38
C VAL A 316 -17.39 6.52 -18.21
N PRO A 317 -16.61 6.64 -19.30
CA PRO A 317 -15.22 7.05 -19.18
C PRO A 317 -15.18 8.40 -18.46
N VAL A 318 -14.30 8.53 -17.46
CA VAL A 318 -14.07 9.81 -16.77
C VAL A 318 -13.70 10.83 -17.84
N ARG A 319 -14.54 11.86 -17.99
CA ARG A 319 -14.31 12.87 -19.03
C ARG A 319 -13.14 13.76 -18.61
N PRO A 320 -12.34 14.27 -19.56
CA PRO A 320 -11.15 15.04 -19.24
C PRO A 320 -11.52 16.35 -18.51
N PRO A 321 -10.63 16.86 -17.64
CA PRO A 321 -10.81 18.18 -17.05
C PRO A 321 -10.64 19.26 -18.13
N VAL A 322 -11.57 20.21 -18.19
CA VAL A 322 -11.55 21.39 -19.08
C VAL A 322 -11.68 22.66 -18.25
N PHE A 323 -11.16 23.77 -18.76
CA PHE A 323 -11.34 25.06 -18.11
C PHE A 323 -12.76 25.59 -18.37
N SER A 324 -13.50 25.87 -17.30
CA SER A 324 -14.77 26.60 -17.38
C SER A 324 -14.50 28.09 -17.24
N GLU A 325 -14.74 28.85 -18.30
CA GLU A 325 -14.64 30.31 -18.26
C GLU A 325 -15.69 30.91 -17.32
N GLU A 326 -16.89 30.33 -17.27
CA GLU A 326 -18.01 30.77 -16.43
C GLU A 326 -17.69 30.69 -14.93
N LEU A 327 -17.03 29.61 -14.50
CA LEU A 327 -16.67 29.39 -13.09
C LEU A 327 -15.24 29.81 -12.75
N GLY A 328 -14.39 30.05 -13.74
CA GLY A 328 -12.96 30.33 -13.55
C GLY A 328 -12.17 29.16 -12.97
N VAL A 329 -12.66 27.92 -13.09
CA VAL A 329 -12.05 26.71 -12.53
C VAL A 329 -11.99 25.58 -13.55
N ALA A 330 -11.16 24.57 -13.29
CA ALA A 330 -11.19 23.32 -14.04
C ALA A 330 -12.38 22.47 -13.59
N ILE A 331 -13.22 22.06 -14.54
CA ILE A 331 -14.36 21.17 -14.33
C ILE A 331 -14.21 19.90 -15.17
N GLU A 332 -14.92 18.84 -14.82
CA GLU A 332 -15.10 17.71 -15.74
C GLU A 332 -15.86 18.19 -16.99
N GLN A 333 -15.42 17.79 -18.19
CA GLN A 333 -16.12 18.13 -19.43
C GLN A 333 -17.60 17.72 -19.34
N LEU A 334 -18.49 18.66 -19.69
CA LEU A 334 -19.94 18.43 -19.67
C LEU A 334 -20.36 17.35 -20.66
N LYS A 335 -21.53 16.75 -20.45
CA LYS A 335 -22.08 15.81 -21.44
C LYS A 335 -22.53 16.62 -22.64
N ASP A 336 -22.41 16.06 -23.83
CA ASP A 336 -22.93 16.69 -25.03
C ASP A 336 -24.41 17.09 -24.83
N GLY A 337 -24.73 18.35 -25.09
CA GLY A 337 -26.07 18.90 -24.94
C GLY A 337 -26.44 19.40 -23.54
N PHE A 338 -25.55 19.36 -22.55
CA PHE A 338 -25.76 19.97 -21.24
C PHE A 338 -24.92 21.24 -21.07
N THR A 339 -25.53 22.30 -20.55
CA THR A 339 -24.84 23.49 -20.06
C THR A 339 -24.66 23.45 -18.55
N MET A 340 -23.83 24.34 -17.99
CA MET A 340 -23.68 24.48 -16.55
C MET A 340 -24.99 24.88 -15.86
N GLU A 341 -25.76 25.75 -16.51
CA GLU A 341 -27.05 26.22 -16.01
C GLU A 341 -28.06 25.07 -15.93
N ASP A 342 -28.08 24.17 -16.93
CA ASP A 342 -28.94 22.97 -16.93
C ASP A 342 -28.64 22.03 -15.76
N LEU A 343 -27.38 21.96 -15.32
CA LEU A 343 -26.97 21.10 -14.21
C LEU A 343 -27.15 21.77 -12.84
N TRP A 344 -27.18 23.10 -12.80
CA TRP A 344 -27.30 23.88 -11.57
C TRP A 344 -28.76 24.11 -11.18
N ASN A 345 -29.62 24.39 -12.16
CA ASN A 345 -31.02 24.68 -11.93
C ASN A 345 -31.81 23.39 -11.72
N ILE A 346 -32.63 23.37 -10.66
CA ILE A 346 -33.59 22.28 -10.45
C ILE A 346 -34.89 22.69 -11.14
N ASN A 347 -35.17 22.11 -12.30
CA ASN A 347 -36.49 22.24 -12.93
C ASN A 347 -37.46 21.33 -12.18
N VAL A 348 -38.17 21.90 -11.22
CA VAL A 348 -39.33 21.25 -10.58
C VAL A 348 -40.57 21.73 -11.33
N ASP A 349 -41.20 20.83 -12.08
CA ASP A 349 -42.61 20.98 -12.47
C ASP A 349 -43.53 20.53 -11.33
#